data_AF-A0A7V0ITS0-F1
#
_entry.id   AF-A0A7V0ITS0-F1
#
_cell.length_a   1.000
_cell.length_b   1.000
_cell.length_c   1.000
_cell.angle_alpha   90.00
_cell.angle_beta   90.00
_cell.angle_gamma   90.00
#
_symmetry.space_group_name_H-M   'P 1'
#
loop_
_entity.id
_entity.type
_entity.pdbx_description
1 polymer ?
#
loop_
_entity_poly.entity_id
_entity_poly.type
_entity_poly.pdbx_seq_one_letter_code
_entity_poly.pdbx_strand_id
1 'polypeptide(L)'
;MTVFRKLKELGYLTSYSHRGKYYTLTDIPHFDELGLWSCRSAWFSISGNLLETTCQFVDEAEAGFTAAELQRLLHVGVKEPLLKLYRQKRIDRKEVDGVYVYLSREKGRKRNQRLTREGRLVAVEIGHSPLREELSQELNAVIILFFSLLDEKQRRLYAGLESHKLGHGGDRKVAEVLELDVHTVARGRHELFASDVERERVRRKGGGRKRVEKKRPK
;
A
#
# COMPACT_ATOMS: atom_id res chain seq x y z
N MET A 1 43.89 -33.43 5.11
CA MET A 1 42.47 -33.47 4.66
C MET A 1 41.70 -32.41 5.43
N THR A 2 41.03 -31.47 4.75
CA THR A 2 40.26 -30.40 5.43
C THR A 2 38.78 -30.78 5.53
N VAL A 3 38.10 -30.30 6.56
CA VAL A 3 36.66 -30.55 6.79
C VAL A 3 35.83 -30.17 5.56
N PHE A 4 36.16 -29.07 4.88
CA PHE A 4 35.46 -28.62 3.68
C PHE A 4 35.57 -29.59 2.50
N ARG A 5 36.69 -30.32 2.35
CA ARG A 5 36.84 -31.31 1.28
C ARG A 5 35.92 -32.51 1.52
N LYS A 6 35.79 -32.97 2.77
CA LYS A 6 34.84 -34.01 3.16
C LYS A 6 33.39 -33.57 3.02
N LEU A 7 33.04 -32.36 3.46
CA LEU A 7 31.69 -31.82 3.28
C LEU A 7 31.31 -31.75 1.79
N LYS A 8 32.25 -31.38 0.91
CA LYS A 8 32.01 -31.35 -0.53
C LYS A 8 31.76 -32.73 -1.13
N GLU A 9 32.44 -33.77 -0.64
CA GLU A 9 32.19 -35.17 -1.03
C GLU A 9 30.79 -35.66 -0.61
N LEU A 10 30.30 -35.19 0.54
CA LEU A 10 29.01 -35.62 1.10
C LEU A 10 27.80 -34.80 0.61
N GLY A 11 28.02 -33.69 -0.07
CA GLY A 11 26.96 -32.73 -0.38
C GLY A 11 26.57 -31.93 0.86
N TYR A 12 26.75 -30.61 0.81
CA TYR A 12 26.40 -29.75 1.93
C TYR A 12 25.75 -28.45 1.46
N LEU A 13 24.92 -27.90 2.33
CA LEU A 13 24.34 -26.57 2.20
C LEU A 13 24.95 -25.64 3.26
N THR A 14 25.03 -24.36 2.91
CA THR A 14 25.50 -23.31 3.81
C THR A 14 24.31 -22.45 4.20
N SER A 15 24.29 -21.93 5.42
CA SER A 15 23.23 -21.03 5.85
C SER A 15 23.27 -19.74 5.03
N TYR A 16 22.15 -19.26 4.51
CA TYR A 16 22.10 -17.92 3.92
C TYR A 16 22.14 -16.83 5.01
N SER A 17 21.75 -17.17 6.24
CA SER A 17 21.89 -16.31 7.43
C SER A 17 23.33 -16.30 7.99
N HIS A 18 23.57 -15.44 8.98
CA HIS A 18 24.83 -15.40 9.75
C HIS A 18 26.12 -15.32 8.91
N ARG A 19 26.01 -14.80 7.67
CA ARG A 19 27.11 -14.73 6.69
C ARG A 19 27.69 -16.10 6.29
N GLY A 20 26.87 -17.16 6.25
CA GLY A 20 27.34 -18.47 5.77
C GLY A 20 28.15 -19.27 6.78
N LYS A 21 27.96 -19.01 8.09
CA LYS A 21 28.73 -19.66 9.15
C LYS A 21 28.30 -21.09 9.46
N TYR A 22 27.07 -21.47 9.13
CA TYR A 22 26.52 -22.78 9.47
C TYR A 22 26.40 -23.66 8.24
N TYR A 23 26.54 -24.96 8.46
CA TYR A 23 26.54 -25.98 7.41
C TYR A 23 25.62 -27.12 7.81
N THR A 24 24.99 -27.72 6.81
CA THR A 24 24.16 -28.93 6.97
C THR A 24 24.40 -29.85 5.79
N LEU A 25 24.26 -31.16 5.99
CA LEU A 25 24.21 -32.11 4.87
C LEU A 25 22.89 -31.93 4.11
N THR A 26 22.86 -32.27 2.83
CA THR A 26 21.68 -32.07 1.96
C THR A 26 20.46 -32.87 2.40
N ASP A 27 20.66 -33.98 3.12
CA ASP A 27 19.59 -34.94 3.44
C ASP A 27 18.90 -34.66 4.78
N ILE A 28 19.37 -33.65 5.53
CA ILE A 28 18.85 -33.31 6.87
C ILE A 28 17.72 -32.26 6.82
N PRO A 29 17.85 -31.17 6.04
CA PRO A 29 16.84 -30.10 6.00
C PRO A 29 15.49 -30.60 5.50
N HIS A 30 14.43 -30.19 6.20
CA HIS A 30 13.06 -30.36 5.73
C HIS A 30 12.58 -28.97 5.29
N PHE A 31 12.75 -28.69 3.99
CA PHE A 31 12.36 -27.40 3.43
C PHE A 31 10.84 -27.25 3.40
N ASP A 32 10.38 -26.04 3.68
CA ASP A 32 8.98 -25.65 3.52
C ASP A 32 8.63 -25.43 2.04
N GLU A 33 7.38 -25.03 1.77
CA GLU A 33 6.88 -24.73 0.42
C GLU A 33 7.66 -23.62 -0.29
N LEU A 34 8.32 -22.73 0.47
CA LEU A 34 9.15 -21.65 -0.05
C LEU A 34 10.61 -22.08 -0.23
N GLY A 35 10.95 -23.34 0.04
CA GLY A 35 12.31 -23.84 -0.05
C GLY A 35 13.22 -23.35 1.09
N LEU A 36 12.64 -22.93 2.23
CA LEU A 36 13.36 -22.44 3.40
C LEU A 36 13.34 -23.46 4.53
N TRP A 37 14.43 -23.50 5.30
CA TRP A 37 14.54 -24.32 6.49
C TRP A 37 15.32 -23.57 7.56
N SER A 38 14.88 -23.68 8.82
CA SER A 38 15.58 -23.07 9.95
C SER A 38 15.99 -24.12 10.98
N CYS A 39 17.16 -23.93 11.57
CA CYS A 39 17.67 -24.77 12.66
C CYS A 39 18.40 -23.89 13.67
N ARG A 40 17.92 -23.87 14.92
CA ARG A 40 18.56 -23.18 16.06
C ARG A 40 19.02 -21.74 15.74
N SER A 41 18.19 -20.97 15.01
CA SER A 41 18.42 -19.61 14.48
C SER A 41 19.14 -19.48 13.13
N ALA A 42 19.77 -20.54 12.63
CA ALA A 42 20.38 -20.53 11.30
C ALA A 42 19.35 -20.87 10.22
N TRP A 43 19.25 -20.01 9.21
CA TRP A 43 18.40 -20.21 8.05
C TRP A 43 19.16 -20.70 6.82
N PHE A 44 18.53 -21.64 6.12
CA PHE A 44 19.01 -22.32 4.92
C PHE A 44 17.94 -22.25 3.83
N SER A 45 18.41 -22.29 2.59
CA SER A 45 17.56 -22.28 1.40
C SER A 45 18.06 -23.37 0.46
N ILE A 46 17.14 -23.91 -0.34
CA ILE A 46 17.47 -24.79 -1.47
C ILE A 46 18.43 -24.10 -2.47
N SER A 47 18.38 -22.77 -2.60
CA SER A 47 19.30 -21.98 -3.45
C SER A 47 20.69 -21.78 -2.80
N GLY A 48 20.89 -22.26 -1.58
CA GLY A 48 22.17 -22.24 -0.87
C GLY A 48 22.47 -20.91 -0.17
N ASN A 49 22.74 -19.83 -0.91
CA ASN A 49 23.19 -18.56 -0.30
C ASN A 49 22.17 -17.43 -0.43
N LEU A 50 22.40 -16.34 0.31
CA LEU A 50 21.45 -15.22 0.39
C LEU A 50 21.24 -14.50 -0.95
N LEU A 51 22.28 -14.39 -1.80
CA LEU A 51 22.14 -13.74 -3.10
C LEU A 51 21.28 -14.58 -4.05
N GLU A 52 21.52 -15.89 -4.11
CA GLU A 52 20.73 -16.78 -4.94
C GLU A 52 19.29 -16.89 -4.44
N THR A 53 19.11 -17.02 -3.12
CA THR A 53 17.78 -17.05 -2.50
C THR A 53 17.01 -15.76 -2.79
N THR A 54 17.65 -14.60 -2.62
CA THR A 54 17.03 -13.29 -2.92
C THR A 54 16.65 -13.19 -4.39
N CYS A 55 17.52 -13.64 -5.31
CA CYS A 55 17.25 -13.61 -6.75
C CYS A 55 16.06 -14.50 -7.10
N GLN A 56 16.07 -15.75 -6.62
CA GLN A 56 15.00 -16.71 -6.85
C GLN A 56 13.65 -16.19 -6.36
N PHE A 57 13.60 -15.66 -5.13
CA PHE A 57 12.37 -15.08 -4.59
C PHE A 57 11.86 -13.92 -5.44
N VAL A 58 12.74 -13.03 -5.92
CA VAL A 58 12.33 -11.92 -6.79
C VAL A 58 11.85 -12.41 -8.16
N ASP A 59 12.45 -13.46 -8.70
CA ASP A 59 12.06 -14.04 -10.00
C ASP A 59 10.72 -14.79 -9.92
N GLU A 60 10.48 -15.51 -8.82
CA GLU A 60 9.25 -16.27 -8.56
C GLU A 60 8.11 -15.42 -7.99
N ALA A 61 8.40 -14.20 -7.52
CA ALA A 61 7.39 -13.29 -6.99
C ALA A 61 6.27 -13.02 -8.00
N GLU A 62 5.01 -13.08 -7.55
CA GLU A 62 3.86 -12.71 -8.37
C GLU A 62 3.80 -11.21 -8.67
N ALA A 63 4.25 -10.36 -7.73
CA ALA A 63 4.12 -8.90 -7.77
C ALA A 63 5.47 -8.18 -7.56
N GLY A 64 6.58 -8.92 -7.54
CA GLY A 64 7.85 -8.43 -7.03
C GLY A 64 7.83 -8.23 -5.51
N PHE A 65 8.96 -7.76 -4.97
CA PHE A 65 9.11 -7.54 -3.53
C PHE A 65 9.77 -6.21 -3.22
N THR A 66 9.28 -5.56 -2.17
CA THR A 66 10.02 -4.53 -1.44
C THR A 66 11.05 -5.18 -0.53
N ALA A 67 12.08 -4.42 -0.14
CA ALA A 67 13.07 -4.90 0.83
C ALA A 67 12.44 -5.31 2.17
N ALA A 68 11.37 -4.65 2.60
CA ALA A 68 10.68 -4.95 3.86
C ALA A 68 9.85 -6.24 3.77
N GLU A 69 9.13 -6.46 2.67
CA GLU A 69 8.41 -7.73 2.43
C GLU A 69 9.37 -8.91 2.40
N LEU A 70 10.46 -8.79 1.65
CA LEU A 70 11.42 -9.88 1.52
C LEU A 70 12.19 -10.13 2.83
N GLN A 71 12.49 -9.09 3.62
CA GLN A 71 13.09 -9.28 4.96
C GLN A 71 12.17 -10.05 5.90
N ARG A 72 10.84 -9.83 5.85
CA ARG A 72 9.88 -10.58 6.66
C ARG A 72 9.84 -12.05 6.27
N LEU A 73 9.96 -12.37 4.98
CA LEU A 73 9.98 -13.74 4.47
C LEU A 73 11.30 -14.45 4.77
N LEU A 74 12.44 -13.81 4.50
CA LEU A 74 13.75 -14.45 4.64
C LEU A 74 14.33 -14.37 6.06
N HIS A 75 13.70 -13.61 6.97
CA HIS A 75 14.15 -13.39 8.35
C HIS A 75 15.56 -12.79 8.49
N VAL A 76 16.10 -12.19 7.43
CA VAL A 76 17.43 -11.57 7.39
C VAL A 76 17.41 -10.24 6.64
N GLY A 77 18.37 -9.36 6.92
CA GLY A 77 18.50 -8.07 6.21
C GLY A 77 18.91 -8.27 4.75
N VAL A 78 18.06 -7.83 3.82
CA VAL A 78 18.22 -8.08 2.36
C VAL A 78 18.63 -6.86 1.54
N LYS A 79 18.74 -5.66 2.15
CA LYS A 79 19.03 -4.41 1.42
C LYS A 79 20.35 -4.49 0.61
N GLU A 80 21.42 -4.96 1.24
CA GLU A 80 22.73 -5.11 0.59
C GLU A 80 22.73 -6.18 -0.53
N PRO A 81 22.22 -7.41 -0.30
CA PRO A 81 22.02 -8.39 -1.37
C PRO A 81 21.24 -7.84 -2.57
N LEU A 82 20.11 -7.16 -2.34
CA LEU A 82 19.27 -6.58 -3.38
C LEU A 82 20.02 -5.51 -4.18
N LEU A 83 20.75 -4.61 -3.50
CA LEU A 83 21.56 -3.59 -4.17
C LEU A 83 22.66 -4.23 -5.03
N LYS A 84 23.31 -5.29 -4.52
CA LYS A 84 24.32 -6.04 -5.26
C LYS A 84 23.74 -6.70 -6.51
N LEU A 85 22.61 -7.40 -6.38
CA LEU A 85 21.93 -8.06 -7.51
C LEU A 85 21.48 -7.05 -8.58
N TYR A 86 20.98 -5.88 -8.16
CA TYR A 86 20.60 -4.80 -9.07
C TYR A 86 21.81 -4.26 -9.85
N ARG A 87 22.92 -3.95 -9.15
CA ARG A 87 24.16 -3.49 -9.78
C ARG A 87 24.73 -4.51 -10.77
N GLN A 88 24.59 -5.79 -10.46
CA GLN A 88 24.99 -6.91 -11.32
C GLN A 88 24.01 -7.17 -12.47
N LYS A 89 22.94 -6.37 -12.61
CA LYS A 89 21.89 -6.57 -13.62
C LYS A 89 21.31 -7.99 -13.58
N ARG A 90 21.11 -8.54 -12.37
CA ARG A 90 20.39 -9.82 -12.18
C ARG A 90 18.91 -9.60 -11.89
N ILE A 91 18.59 -8.51 -11.19
CA ILE A 91 17.22 -8.04 -10.94
C ILE A 91 17.07 -6.60 -11.44
N ASP A 92 15.83 -6.13 -11.53
CA ASP A 92 15.49 -4.73 -11.79
C ASP A 92 14.78 -4.10 -10.58
N ARG A 93 14.62 -2.78 -10.58
CA ARG A 93 13.84 -2.07 -9.55
C ARG A 93 12.97 -0.97 -10.14
N LYS A 94 11.80 -0.73 -9.56
CA LYS A 94 10.91 0.40 -9.85
C LYS A 94 10.57 1.08 -8.53
N GLU A 95 10.58 2.41 -8.52
CA GLU A 95 10.10 3.18 -7.37
C GLU A 95 8.57 3.29 -7.43
N VAL A 96 7.92 2.99 -6.31
CA VAL A 96 6.47 3.06 -6.12
C VAL A 96 6.24 3.65 -4.73
N ASP A 97 5.59 4.81 -4.66
CA ASP A 97 5.29 5.55 -3.41
C ASP A 97 6.51 5.76 -2.50
N GLY A 98 7.65 6.13 -3.09
CA GLY A 98 8.92 6.34 -2.36
C GLY A 98 9.61 5.07 -1.88
N VAL A 99 9.13 3.89 -2.27
CA VAL A 99 9.74 2.59 -1.94
C VAL A 99 10.14 1.84 -3.20
N TYR A 100 11.33 1.23 -3.20
CA TYR A 100 11.76 0.38 -4.31
C TYR A 100 11.11 -1.00 -4.24
N VAL A 101 10.43 -1.37 -5.32
CA VAL A 101 9.98 -2.73 -5.63
C VAL A 101 10.99 -3.35 -6.58
N TYR A 102 11.55 -4.49 -6.17
CA TYR A 102 12.48 -5.28 -6.95
C TYR A 102 11.71 -6.31 -7.79
N LEU A 103 12.12 -6.44 -9.05
CA LEU A 103 11.43 -7.17 -10.09
C LEU A 103 12.41 -8.08 -10.84
N SER A 104 11.88 -9.14 -11.43
CA SER A 104 12.65 -9.97 -12.35
C SER A 104 13.17 -9.15 -13.54
N ARG A 105 14.30 -9.57 -14.14
CA ARG A 105 14.78 -8.99 -15.40
C ARG A 105 14.13 -9.60 -16.63
N GLU A 106 13.55 -10.78 -16.52
CA GLU A 106 12.87 -11.40 -17.64
C GLU A 106 11.64 -10.55 -18.01
N LYS A 107 11.55 -10.12 -19.27
CA LYS A 107 10.54 -9.14 -19.71
C LYS A 107 9.10 -9.61 -19.43
N GLY A 108 8.83 -10.90 -19.62
CA GLY A 108 7.52 -11.52 -19.37
C GLY A 108 7.15 -11.47 -17.88
N ARG A 109 7.99 -12.08 -17.03
CA ARG A 109 7.85 -12.05 -15.56
C ARG A 109 7.70 -10.63 -15.03
N LYS A 110 8.60 -9.73 -15.45
CA LYS A 110 8.60 -8.33 -15.03
C LYS A 110 7.28 -7.61 -15.36
N ARG A 111 6.72 -7.86 -16.54
CA ARG A 111 5.43 -7.28 -16.94
C ARG A 111 4.30 -7.81 -16.05
N ASN A 112 4.24 -9.12 -15.83
CA ASN A 112 3.23 -9.74 -14.97
C ASN A 112 3.32 -9.25 -13.52
N GLN A 113 4.55 -9.12 -12.99
CA GLN A 113 4.80 -8.58 -11.66
C GLN A 113 4.29 -7.15 -11.49
N ARG A 114 4.55 -6.29 -12.49
CA ARG A 114 4.07 -4.92 -12.49
C ARG A 114 2.54 -4.85 -12.52
N LEU A 115 1.92 -5.60 -13.43
CA LEU A 115 0.45 -5.63 -13.55
C LEU A 115 -0.21 -6.13 -12.28
N THR A 116 0.32 -7.19 -11.66
CA THR A 116 -0.20 -7.74 -10.40
C THR A 116 -0.03 -6.75 -9.26
N ARG A 117 1.11 -6.07 -9.17
CA ARG A 117 1.37 -5.05 -8.15
C ARG A 117 0.45 -3.84 -8.30
N GLU A 118 0.30 -3.33 -9.51
CA GLU A 118 -0.61 -2.22 -9.84
C GLU A 118 -2.06 -2.64 -9.54
N GLY A 119 -2.47 -3.85 -9.91
CA GLY A 119 -3.78 -4.41 -9.55
C GLY A 119 -4.01 -4.51 -8.04
N ARG A 120 -2.99 -4.88 -7.25
CA ARG A 120 -3.08 -4.90 -5.77
C ARG A 120 -3.20 -3.50 -5.19
N LEU A 121 -2.46 -2.52 -5.71
CA LEU A 121 -2.57 -1.13 -5.28
C LEU A 121 -3.96 -0.57 -5.60
N VAL A 122 -4.46 -0.80 -6.81
CA VAL A 122 -5.82 -0.45 -7.21
C VAL A 122 -6.84 -1.16 -6.31
N ALA A 123 -6.67 -2.45 -5.98
CA ALA A 123 -7.57 -3.14 -5.06
C ALA A 123 -7.54 -2.57 -3.62
N VAL A 124 -6.37 -2.12 -3.16
CA VAL A 124 -6.21 -1.46 -1.84
C VAL A 124 -6.79 -0.05 -1.84
N GLU A 125 -6.63 0.70 -2.93
CA GLU A 125 -7.19 2.05 -3.17
C GLU A 125 -8.71 2.01 -3.35
N ILE A 126 -9.23 0.97 -3.99
CA ILE A 126 -10.67 0.72 -4.14
C ILE A 126 -11.25 0.08 -2.86
N GLY A 127 -10.42 -0.52 -2.00
CA GLY A 127 -10.80 -0.94 -0.65
C GLY A 127 -11.42 -2.33 -0.55
N HIS A 128 -11.22 -3.22 -1.54
CA HIS A 128 -11.85 -4.55 -1.55
C HIS A 128 -11.12 -5.54 -0.64
N SER A 129 -11.54 -5.60 0.62
CA SER A 129 -11.43 -6.78 1.48
C SER A 129 -12.81 -6.99 2.10
N PRO A 130 -13.37 -8.21 2.14
CA PRO A 130 -14.75 -8.43 2.58
C PRO A 130 -14.99 -8.00 4.04
N LEU A 131 -14.01 -8.24 4.92
CA LEU A 131 -14.00 -7.71 6.29
C LEU A 131 -13.95 -6.17 6.32
N ARG A 132 -13.27 -5.55 5.34
CA ARG A 132 -13.23 -4.10 5.15
C ARG A 132 -14.52 -3.57 4.52
N GLU A 133 -15.22 -4.31 3.68
CA GLU A 133 -16.51 -3.91 3.10
C GLU A 133 -17.58 -3.85 4.19
N GLU A 134 -17.62 -4.85 5.08
CA GLU A 134 -18.49 -4.83 6.27
C GLU A 134 -18.13 -3.67 7.21
N LEU A 135 -16.84 -3.52 7.57
CA LEU A 135 -16.36 -2.38 8.36
C LEU A 135 -16.58 -1.03 7.66
N SER A 136 -16.53 -0.98 6.33
CA SER A 136 -16.79 0.23 5.54
C SER A 136 -18.28 0.55 5.47
N GLN A 137 -19.16 -0.46 5.44
CA GLN A 137 -20.60 -0.25 5.51
C GLN A 137 -21.02 0.26 6.89
N GLU A 138 -20.52 -0.34 7.97
CA GLU A 138 -20.76 0.13 9.34
C GLU A 138 -20.21 1.55 9.54
N LEU A 139 -18.99 1.82 9.06
CA LEU A 139 -18.39 3.14 9.15
C LEU A 139 -19.14 4.16 8.28
N ASN A 140 -19.57 3.80 7.08
CA ASN A 140 -20.39 4.66 6.22
C ASN A 140 -21.73 4.98 6.89
N ALA A 141 -22.37 4.00 7.54
CA ALA A 141 -23.62 4.22 8.28
C ALA A 141 -23.41 5.19 9.46
N VAL A 142 -22.32 5.05 10.22
CA VAL A 142 -21.96 5.98 11.29
C VAL A 142 -21.63 7.37 10.74
N ILE A 143 -20.94 7.46 9.60
CA ILE A 143 -20.64 8.73 8.93
C ILE A 143 -21.93 9.41 8.44
N ILE A 144 -22.86 8.67 7.84
CA ILE A 144 -24.17 9.20 7.42
C ILE A 144 -24.96 9.69 8.63
N LEU A 145 -24.96 8.93 9.72
CA LEU A 145 -25.60 9.33 10.98
C LEU A 145 -24.97 10.62 11.53
N PHE A 146 -23.64 10.69 11.62
CA PHE A 146 -22.92 11.91 12.04
C PHE A 146 -23.22 13.08 11.11
N PHE A 147 -23.19 12.86 9.79
CA PHE A 147 -23.47 13.86 8.77
C PHE A 147 -24.88 14.45 8.90
N SER A 148 -25.85 13.62 9.32
CA SER A 148 -27.22 14.08 9.61
C SER A 148 -27.31 15.07 10.78
N LEU A 149 -26.37 15.01 11.73
CA LEU A 149 -26.31 15.91 12.89
C LEU A 149 -25.68 17.28 12.57
N LEU A 150 -24.98 17.39 11.43
CA LEU A 150 -24.29 18.60 11.01
C LEU A 150 -25.25 19.62 10.40
N ASP A 151 -24.95 20.90 10.57
CA ASP A 151 -25.62 21.98 9.85
C ASP A 151 -25.21 22.05 8.36
N GLU A 152 -25.94 22.82 7.55
CA GLU A 152 -25.72 22.92 6.10
C GLU A 152 -24.28 23.36 5.73
N LYS A 153 -23.64 24.18 6.56
CA LYS A 153 -22.28 24.66 6.33
C LYS A 153 -21.26 23.60 6.73
N GLN A 154 -21.43 22.99 7.90
CA GLN A 154 -20.59 21.90 8.39
C GLN A 154 -20.62 20.72 7.43
N ARG A 155 -21.80 20.35 6.91
CA ARG A 155 -21.97 19.31 5.89
C ARG A 155 -21.13 19.60 4.64
N ARG A 156 -21.22 20.81 4.12
CA ARG A 156 -20.46 21.24 2.93
C ARG A 156 -18.95 21.16 3.17
N LEU A 157 -18.48 21.67 4.31
CA LEU A 157 -17.05 21.65 4.66
C LEU A 157 -16.57 20.22 4.89
N TYR A 158 -17.33 19.40 5.63
CA TYR A 158 -17.01 18.00 5.86
C TYR A 158 -16.88 17.22 4.55
N ALA A 159 -17.83 17.37 3.63
CA ALA A 159 -17.75 16.76 2.30
C ALA A 159 -16.51 17.23 1.52
N GLY A 160 -16.17 18.53 1.61
CA GLY A 160 -14.97 19.08 1.01
C GLY A 160 -13.67 18.49 1.57
N LEU A 161 -13.62 18.24 2.89
CA LEU A 161 -12.49 17.61 3.58
C LEU A 161 -12.33 16.15 3.13
N GLU A 162 -13.42 15.38 3.15
CA GLU A 162 -13.41 13.98 2.72
C GLU A 162 -13.03 13.84 1.25
N SER A 163 -13.51 14.75 0.39
CA SER A 163 -13.11 14.76 -1.02
C SER A 163 -11.60 15.01 -1.18
N HIS A 164 -11.02 15.90 -0.38
CA HIS A 164 -9.59 16.18 -0.46
C HIS A 164 -8.74 14.98 -0.04
N LYS A 165 -9.15 14.26 1.01
CA LYS A 165 -8.48 13.02 1.45
C LYS A 165 -8.46 11.94 0.36
N LEU A 166 -9.52 11.88 -0.45
CA LEU A 166 -9.68 10.87 -1.51
C LEU A 166 -8.97 11.21 -2.84
N GLY A 167 -8.50 12.44 -3.03
CA GLY A 167 -7.76 12.84 -4.24
C GLY A 167 -8.62 12.90 -5.51
N HIS A 168 -8.06 12.47 -6.65
CA HIS A 168 -8.71 12.62 -7.95
C HIS A 168 -10.03 11.84 -8.04
N GLY A 169 -11.13 12.52 -8.37
CA GLY A 169 -12.48 11.92 -8.39
C GLY A 169 -13.18 11.89 -7.04
N GLY A 170 -12.54 12.39 -5.98
CA GLY A 170 -13.10 12.43 -4.63
C GLY A 170 -14.42 13.20 -4.53
N ASP A 171 -14.62 14.28 -5.31
CA ASP A 171 -15.88 15.04 -5.27
C ASP A 171 -17.08 14.16 -5.65
N ARG A 172 -16.93 13.37 -6.72
CA ARG A 172 -18.00 12.52 -7.25
C ARG A 172 -18.33 11.37 -6.30
N LYS A 173 -17.30 10.77 -5.72
CA LYS A 173 -17.44 9.65 -4.76
C LYS A 173 -18.07 10.10 -3.44
N VAL A 174 -17.70 11.29 -2.94
CA VAL A 174 -18.30 11.86 -1.72
C VAL A 174 -19.73 12.33 -1.95
N ALA A 175 -20.00 12.93 -3.12
CA ALA A 175 -21.35 13.32 -3.51
C ALA A 175 -22.32 12.13 -3.53
N GLU A 176 -21.87 10.98 -4.04
CA GLU A 176 -22.65 9.75 -4.09
C GLU A 176 -22.94 9.19 -2.68
N VAL A 177 -21.93 9.14 -1.80
CA VAL A 177 -22.08 8.56 -0.44
C VAL A 177 -22.89 9.46 0.50
N LEU A 178 -22.74 10.78 0.40
CA LEU A 178 -23.40 11.74 1.28
C LEU A 178 -24.68 12.34 0.66
N GLU A 179 -25.10 11.85 -0.51
CA GLU A 179 -26.25 12.34 -1.28
C GLU A 179 -26.23 13.86 -1.51
N LEU A 180 -25.06 14.39 -1.91
CA LEU A 180 -24.86 15.81 -2.18
C LEU A 180 -24.66 16.08 -3.66
N ASP A 181 -24.91 17.33 -4.06
CA ASP A 181 -24.48 17.81 -5.37
C ASP A 181 -22.95 17.93 -5.44
N VAL A 182 -22.35 17.47 -6.55
CA VAL A 182 -20.89 17.46 -6.76
C VAL A 182 -20.29 18.86 -6.65
N HIS A 183 -21.01 19.90 -7.11
CA HIS A 183 -20.54 21.28 -6.98
C HIS A 183 -20.57 21.78 -5.54
N THR A 184 -21.46 21.25 -4.70
CA THR A 184 -21.50 21.54 -3.26
C THR A 184 -20.26 21.00 -2.55
N VAL A 185 -19.82 19.79 -2.91
CA VAL A 185 -18.58 19.17 -2.41
C VAL A 185 -17.35 19.98 -2.84
N ALA A 186 -17.26 20.27 -4.15
CA ALA A 186 -16.15 21.04 -4.71
C ALA A 186 -16.05 22.45 -4.09
N ARG A 187 -17.19 23.10 -3.84
CA ARG A 187 -17.28 24.38 -3.15
C ARG A 187 -16.78 24.28 -1.71
N GLY A 188 -17.19 23.27 -0.95
CA GLY A 188 -16.72 23.04 0.42
C GLY A 188 -15.21 22.84 0.49
N ARG A 189 -14.65 22.09 -0.46
CA ARG A 189 -13.20 21.90 -0.58
C ARG A 189 -12.51 23.23 -0.87
N HIS A 190 -13.03 24.03 -1.79
CA HIS A 190 -12.46 25.35 -2.06
C HIS A 190 -12.52 26.28 -0.84
N GLU A 191 -13.66 26.31 -0.13
CA GLU A 191 -13.84 27.10 1.12
C GLU A 191 -12.82 26.70 2.21
N LEU A 192 -12.52 25.40 2.36
CA LEU A 192 -11.56 24.89 3.33
C LEU A 192 -10.11 25.30 3.04
N PHE A 193 -9.68 25.20 1.78
CA PHE A 193 -8.28 25.43 1.40
C PHE A 193 -7.99 26.89 0.99
N ALA A 194 -9.01 27.68 0.70
CA ALA A 194 -8.88 29.12 0.46
C ALA A 194 -8.86 29.97 1.76
N SER A 195 -8.92 29.34 2.95
CA SER A 195 -9.03 30.02 4.26
C SER A 195 -10.24 30.96 4.43
N ASP A 196 -11.28 30.83 3.60
CA ASP A 196 -12.49 31.68 3.59
C ASP A 196 -13.60 31.15 4.52
N VAL A 197 -13.21 30.55 5.65
CA VAL A 197 -14.15 29.94 6.60
C VAL A 197 -14.53 30.96 7.67
N GLU A 198 -15.59 31.74 7.44
CA GLU A 198 -16.18 32.59 8.47
C GLU A 198 -16.58 31.73 9.69
N ARG A 199 -16.00 31.92 10.87
CA ARG A 199 -16.23 30.99 12.00
C ARG A 199 -17.57 31.18 12.72
N GLU A 200 -18.20 32.35 12.58
CA GLU A 200 -19.34 32.74 13.43
C GLU A 200 -20.72 32.67 12.76
N ARG A 201 -20.82 32.51 11.42
CA ARG A 201 -22.10 32.56 10.70
C ARG A 201 -22.33 31.35 9.79
N VAL A 202 -23.52 30.77 9.88
CA VAL A 202 -23.96 29.65 9.00
C VAL A 202 -24.35 30.15 7.60
N ARG A 203 -24.94 31.37 7.49
CA ARG A 203 -25.37 31.98 6.22
C ARG A 203 -24.65 33.31 5.95
N ARG A 204 -24.28 33.56 4.69
CA ARG A 204 -23.77 34.87 4.24
C ARG A 204 -24.84 35.96 4.37
N LYS A 205 -24.41 37.20 4.64
CA LYS A 205 -25.29 38.37 4.77
C LYS A 205 -26.01 38.63 3.44
N GLY A 206 -27.36 38.73 3.45
CA GLY A 206 -28.14 39.20 2.29
C GLY A 206 -29.19 38.25 1.69
N GLY A 207 -29.37 37.03 2.20
CA GLY A 207 -30.33 36.05 1.65
C GLY A 207 -31.79 36.20 2.09
N GLY A 208 -32.18 37.31 2.73
CA GLY A 208 -33.57 37.56 3.15
C GLY A 208 -34.40 38.17 2.01
N ARG A 209 -35.68 37.80 1.91
CA ARG A 209 -36.62 38.43 0.97
C ARG A 209 -36.69 39.94 1.28
N LYS A 210 -36.47 40.80 0.27
CA LYS A 210 -36.60 42.26 0.42
C LYS A 210 -37.99 42.59 0.99
N ARG A 211 -38.07 43.46 2.00
CA ARG A 211 -39.35 43.90 2.58
C ARG A 211 -40.22 44.48 1.47
N VAL A 212 -41.47 44.03 1.40
CA VAL A 212 -42.49 44.64 0.54
C VAL A 212 -42.79 46.03 1.09
N GLU A 213 -42.35 47.07 0.40
CA GLU A 213 -42.75 48.43 0.72
C GLU A 213 -44.24 48.59 0.39
N LYS A 214 -45.06 48.91 1.40
CA LYS A 214 -46.46 49.27 1.18
C LYS A 214 -46.51 50.63 0.50
N LYS A 215 -46.84 50.67 -0.80
CA LYS A 215 -47.17 51.93 -1.48
C LYS A 215 -48.45 52.51 -0.85
N ARG A 216 -48.39 53.76 -0.39
CA ARG A 216 -49.57 54.51 0.05
C ARG A 216 -50.38 54.94 -1.18
N PRO A 217 -51.71 54.77 -1.19
CA PRO A 217 -52.54 55.27 -2.28
C PRO A 217 -52.59 56.80 -2.25
N LYS A 218 -52.65 57.42 -3.43
CA LYS A 218 -53.02 58.83 -3.63
C LYS A 218 -54.53 58.96 -3.62
#